data_AF-A0A0C2GR13-F1
#
_entry.id   AF-A0A0C2GR13-F1
#
_cell.length_a   1.000
_cell.length_b   1.000
_cell.length_c   1.000
_cell.angle_alpha   90.00
_cell.angle_beta   90.00
_cell.angle_gamma   90.00
#
_symmetry.space_group_name_H-M   'P 1'
#
loop_
_entity.id
_entity.type
_entity.pdbx_description
1 polymer ?
#
loop_
_entity_poly.entity_id
_entity_poly.type
_entity_poly.pdbx_seq_one_letter_code
_entity_poly.pdbx_strand_id
1 'polypeptide(L)'
;MVNDEVTEPGPNSDDIVKMILLANNRLTDNFTKDVQTMVISAIVKQVQAVCRCDWVDTFCIARSLYSMLNETFDERAVRGAIKEIHHEVHLAGAARDGSERFWAAFDIEVWLRTGCCALLRSERAMQRVMDKLCTGMNIVPLVKAVAVDYLQSAENRFGQGFKDAGVTMTEDGELRMVNRAIEQVVYETMQKKPARISDTRSRSTIS
;
A
#
# COMPACT_ATOMS: atom_id res chain seq x y z
N MET A 1 6.44 -43.41 25.17
CA MET A 1 7.35 -42.93 24.11
C MET A 1 6.81 -41.60 23.67
N VAL A 2 7.44 -40.52 24.10
CA VAL A 2 7.09 -39.17 23.65
C VAL A 2 7.68 -39.05 22.26
N ASN A 3 6.83 -39.08 21.22
CA ASN A 3 7.26 -38.64 19.90
C ASN A 3 7.41 -37.13 19.99
N ASP A 4 8.59 -36.68 20.42
CA ASP A 4 9.06 -35.35 20.08
C ASP A 4 9.27 -35.37 18.56
N GLU A 5 8.19 -35.09 17.81
CA GLU A 5 8.32 -34.58 16.46
C GLU A 5 9.17 -33.32 16.59
N VAL A 6 10.45 -33.45 16.24
CA VAL A 6 11.32 -32.31 15.97
C VAL A 6 10.69 -31.63 14.77
N THR A 7 9.72 -30.74 15.01
CA THR A 7 9.18 -29.84 14.00
C THR A 7 10.38 -29.08 13.45
N GLU A 8 10.81 -29.42 12.24
CA GLU A 8 11.82 -28.65 11.55
C GLU A 8 11.39 -27.18 11.59
N PRO A 9 12.28 -26.27 12.02
CA PRO A 9 11.92 -24.87 12.09
C PRO A 9 11.51 -24.42 10.69
N GLY A 10 10.28 -23.94 10.57
CA GLY A 10 9.75 -23.44 9.31
C GLY A 10 10.62 -22.31 8.74
N PRO A 11 10.49 -22.01 7.44
CA PRO A 11 11.25 -20.95 6.80
C PRO A 11 11.03 -19.62 7.51
N ASN A 12 12.11 -18.85 7.70
CA ASN A 12 12.01 -17.50 8.24
C ASN A 12 11.50 -16.52 7.16
N SER A 13 11.25 -15.27 7.53
CA SER A 13 10.72 -14.26 6.60
C SER A 13 11.63 -14.02 5.39
N ASP A 14 12.95 -14.11 5.54
CA ASP A 14 13.89 -13.94 4.43
C ASP A 14 13.84 -15.13 3.45
N ASP A 15 13.61 -16.34 3.97
CA ASP A 15 13.41 -17.53 3.14
C ASP A 15 12.11 -17.39 2.32
N ILE A 16 11.02 -16.90 2.93
CA ILE A 16 9.78 -16.60 2.22
C ILE A 16 10.00 -15.56 1.11
N VAL A 17 10.75 -14.49 1.37
CA VAL A 17 11.12 -13.48 0.36
C VAL A 17 11.86 -14.13 -0.81
N LYS A 18 12.87 -14.96 -0.54
CA LYS A 18 13.63 -15.68 -1.58
C LYS A 18 12.74 -16.63 -2.37
N MET A 19 11.80 -17.32 -1.72
CA MET A 19 10.83 -18.19 -2.39
C MET A 19 9.95 -17.40 -3.35
N ILE A 20 9.48 -16.20 -2.96
CA ILE A 20 8.70 -15.33 -3.85
C ILE A 20 9.55 -14.83 -5.02
N LEU A 21 10.80 -14.43 -4.78
CA LEU A 21 11.74 -14.03 -5.85
C LEU A 21 12.00 -15.16 -6.83
N LEU A 22 12.23 -16.38 -6.33
CA LEU A 22 12.38 -17.60 -7.14
C LEU A 22 11.13 -17.88 -7.97
N ALA A 23 9.95 -17.82 -7.36
CA ALA A 23 8.69 -18.06 -8.04
C ALA A 23 8.40 -17.07 -9.18
N ASN A 24 9.06 -15.91 -9.17
CA ASN A 24 8.98 -14.89 -10.21
C ASN A 24 10.18 -14.89 -11.18
N ASN A 25 11.11 -15.85 -11.07
CA ASN A 25 12.36 -15.91 -11.82
C ASN A 25 13.24 -14.65 -11.66
N ARG A 26 13.24 -14.06 -10.46
CA ARG A 26 13.96 -12.82 -10.13
C ARG A 26 15.06 -12.99 -9.09
N LEU A 27 15.27 -14.19 -8.54
CA LEU A 27 16.36 -14.40 -7.60
C LEU A 27 17.71 -14.29 -8.33
N THR A 28 18.51 -13.31 -7.95
CA THR A 28 19.88 -13.08 -8.44
C THR A 28 20.85 -12.98 -7.27
N ASP A 29 22.14 -13.20 -7.50
CA ASP A 29 23.17 -13.22 -6.45
C ASP A 29 23.29 -11.89 -5.67
N ASN A 30 22.77 -10.78 -6.23
CA ASN A 30 22.78 -9.44 -5.63
C ASN A 30 21.40 -8.97 -5.14
N PHE A 31 20.50 -9.90 -4.78
CA PHE A 31 19.11 -9.58 -4.42
C PHE A 31 18.96 -8.59 -3.24
N THR A 32 19.94 -8.45 -2.34
CA THR A 32 19.85 -7.60 -1.15
C THR A 32 19.74 -6.09 -1.42
N LYS A 33 20.02 -5.63 -2.64
CA LYS A 33 19.95 -4.20 -3.02
C LYS A 33 18.85 -3.86 -4.04
N ASP A 34 18.05 -4.84 -4.42
CA ASP A 34 16.98 -4.64 -5.39
C ASP A 34 15.74 -4.03 -4.73
N VAL A 35 15.15 -3.02 -5.38
CA VAL A 35 13.86 -2.43 -4.98
C VAL A 35 12.80 -3.51 -4.88
N GLN A 36 12.84 -4.53 -5.75
CA GLN A 36 11.91 -5.66 -5.71
C GLN A 36 12.01 -6.44 -4.39
N THR A 37 13.23 -6.73 -3.93
CA THR A 37 13.45 -7.41 -2.65
C THR A 37 12.92 -6.57 -1.49
N MET A 38 13.13 -5.25 -1.52
CA MET A 38 12.59 -4.35 -0.51
C MET A 38 11.05 -4.36 -0.49
N VAL A 39 10.43 -4.31 -1.67
CA VAL A 39 8.96 -4.36 -1.82
C VAL A 39 8.41 -5.67 -1.28
N ILE A 40 8.98 -6.81 -1.70
CA ILE A 40 8.53 -8.14 -1.26
C ILE A 40 8.75 -8.31 0.25
N SER A 41 9.89 -7.86 0.79
CA SER A 41 10.18 -7.92 2.23
C SER A 41 9.18 -7.12 3.05
N ALA A 42 8.82 -5.90 2.61
CA ALA A 42 7.83 -5.08 3.29
C ALA A 42 6.44 -5.75 3.28
N ILE A 43 6.04 -6.35 2.15
CA ILE A 43 4.77 -7.08 2.03
C ILE A 43 4.77 -8.30 2.96
N VAL A 44 5.81 -9.14 2.93
CA VAL A 44 5.90 -10.36 3.76
C VAL A 44 5.81 -10.00 5.25
N LYS A 45 6.56 -8.99 5.69
CA LYS A 45 6.53 -8.54 7.09
C LYS A 45 5.15 -8.07 7.51
N GLN A 46 4.47 -7.32 6.66
CA GLN A 46 3.13 -6.84 6.99
C GLN A 46 2.07 -7.94 6.96
N VAL A 47 2.16 -8.89 6.02
CA VAL A 47 1.25 -10.05 6.00
C VAL A 47 1.42 -10.88 7.27
N GLN A 48 2.66 -11.10 7.72
CA GLN A 48 2.92 -11.81 8.98
C GLN A 48 2.31 -11.08 10.18
N ALA A 49 2.48 -9.76 10.26
CA ALA A 49 1.97 -8.96 11.37
C ALA A 49 0.43 -8.92 11.39
N VAL A 50 -0.20 -8.71 10.23
CA VAL A 50 -1.65 -8.51 10.10
C VAL A 50 -2.41 -9.84 10.13
N CYS A 51 -1.97 -10.83 9.35
CA CYS A 51 -2.72 -12.08 9.18
C CYS A 51 -2.45 -13.09 10.28
N ARG A 52 -1.28 -13.02 10.96
CA ARG A 52 -0.87 -13.94 12.04
C ARG A 52 -1.07 -15.43 11.68
N CYS A 53 -0.81 -15.75 10.42
CA CYS A 53 -0.98 -17.07 9.83
C CYS A 53 0.34 -17.86 9.84
N ASP A 54 0.28 -19.14 9.45
CA ASP A 54 1.48 -19.95 9.28
C ASP A 54 2.35 -19.47 8.10
N TRP A 55 3.53 -20.09 7.93
CA TRP A 55 4.47 -19.67 6.88
C TRP A 55 3.96 -19.97 5.46
N VAL A 56 3.11 -21.00 5.28
CA VAL A 56 2.55 -21.38 3.97
C VAL A 56 1.53 -20.34 3.55
N ASP A 57 0.61 -20.00 4.44
CA ASP A 57 -0.38 -18.95 4.24
C ASP A 57 0.30 -17.60 4.04
N THR A 58 1.33 -17.29 4.84
CA THR A 58 2.15 -16.08 4.67
C THR A 58 2.73 -16.01 3.26
N PHE A 59 3.36 -17.10 2.79
CA PHE A 59 3.92 -17.18 1.45
C PHE A 59 2.85 -16.96 0.37
N CYS A 60 1.72 -17.69 0.46
CA CYS A 60 0.64 -17.61 -0.51
C CYS A 60 0.04 -16.20 -0.58
N ILE A 61 -0.32 -15.62 0.58
CA ILE A 61 -0.93 -14.29 0.66
C ILE A 61 0.06 -13.22 0.18
N ALA A 62 1.30 -13.23 0.67
CA ALA A 62 2.30 -12.24 0.29
C ALA A 62 2.64 -12.31 -1.20
N ARG A 63 2.73 -13.52 -1.77
CA ARG A 63 2.96 -13.71 -3.21
C ARG A 63 1.80 -13.17 -4.04
N SER A 64 0.56 -13.51 -3.68
CA SER A 64 -0.63 -13.05 -4.39
C SER A 64 -0.77 -11.53 -4.31
N LEU A 65 -0.54 -10.96 -3.13
CA LEU A 65 -0.55 -9.51 -2.92
C LEU A 65 0.54 -8.81 -3.74
N TYR A 66 1.77 -9.33 -3.74
CA TYR A 66 2.86 -8.81 -4.57
C TYR A 66 2.53 -8.87 -6.07
N SER A 67 2.02 -9.99 -6.58
CA SER A 67 1.66 -10.13 -7.99
C SER A 67 0.62 -9.09 -8.41
N MET A 68 -0.46 -8.98 -7.63
CA MET A 68 -1.52 -8.00 -7.88
C MET A 68 -1.01 -6.56 -7.82
N LEU A 69 -0.18 -6.22 -6.83
CA LEU A 69 0.37 -4.87 -6.70
C LEU A 69 1.33 -4.54 -7.84
N ASN A 70 2.14 -5.51 -8.27
CA ASN A 70 3.07 -5.34 -9.38
C ASN A 70 2.36 -5.16 -10.73
N GLU A 71 1.21 -5.80 -10.92
CA GLU A 71 0.33 -5.59 -12.08
C GLU A 71 -0.41 -4.24 -12.01
N THR A 72 -0.89 -3.87 -10.82
CA THR A 72 -1.68 -2.65 -10.60
C THR A 72 -0.81 -1.38 -10.67
N PHE A 73 0.40 -1.45 -10.10
CA PHE A 73 1.38 -0.37 -10.04
C PHE A 73 2.54 -0.66 -10.99
N ASP A 74 2.23 -0.75 -12.28
CA ASP A 74 3.24 -0.74 -13.32
C ASP A 74 3.98 0.62 -13.37
N GLU A 75 5.06 0.70 -14.14
CA GLU A 75 5.87 1.92 -14.30
C GLU A 75 5.06 3.17 -14.67
N ARG A 76 4.01 2.98 -15.47
CA ARG A 76 3.16 4.08 -15.94
C ARG A 76 2.24 4.56 -14.83
N ALA A 77 1.60 3.64 -14.12
CA ALA A 77 0.71 3.92 -13.00
C ALA A 77 1.46 4.56 -11.85
N VAL A 78 2.65 4.05 -11.49
CA VAL A 78 3.52 4.64 -10.45
C VAL A 78 3.88 6.08 -10.82
N ARG A 79 4.37 6.31 -12.03
CA ARG A 79 4.75 7.67 -12.47
C ARG A 79 3.56 8.63 -12.53
N GLY A 80 2.40 8.15 -12.94
CA GLY A 80 1.16 8.92 -12.93
C GLY A 80 0.74 9.31 -11.51
N ALA A 81 0.70 8.33 -10.61
CA ALA A 81 0.34 8.53 -9.21
C ALA A 81 1.31 9.49 -8.49
N ILE A 82 2.62 9.37 -8.70
CA ILE A 82 3.61 10.30 -8.11
C ILE A 82 3.35 11.74 -8.57
N LYS A 83 3.08 11.95 -9.87
CA LYS A 83 2.77 13.29 -10.40
C LYS A 83 1.50 13.87 -9.78
N GLU A 84 0.47 13.04 -9.63
CA GLU A 84 -0.78 13.46 -8.98
C GLU A 84 -0.56 13.79 -7.50
N ILE A 85 0.20 12.96 -6.77
CA ILE A 85 0.56 13.21 -5.36
C ILE A 85 1.29 14.55 -5.22
N HIS A 86 2.29 14.80 -6.08
CA HIS A 86 3.04 16.06 -6.05
C HIS A 86 2.15 17.27 -6.37
N HIS A 87 1.08 17.08 -7.13
CA HIS A 87 0.12 18.14 -7.44
C HIS A 87 -0.89 18.37 -6.30
N GLU A 88 -1.34 17.30 -5.64
CA GLU A 88 -2.33 17.35 -4.56
C GLU A 88 -1.73 17.81 -3.21
N VAL A 89 -0.45 17.52 -2.96
CA VAL A 89 0.27 18.00 -1.77
C VAL A 89 0.76 19.43 -2.00
N HIS A 90 0.04 20.37 -1.40
CA HIS A 90 0.35 21.80 -1.52
C HIS A 90 1.41 22.20 -0.50
N LEU A 91 2.68 22.27 -0.93
CA LEU A 91 3.78 22.76 -0.10
C LEU A 91 3.74 24.29 0.01
N ALA A 92 2.76 24.83 0.72
CA ALA A 92 2.41 26.26 0.71
C ALA A 92 3.46 27.16 1.41
N GLY A 93 4.38 26.58 2.20
CA GLY A 93 5.35 27.33 3.02
C GLY A 93 6.82 27.09 2.74
N ALA A 94 7.20 26.16 1.86
CA ALA A 94 8.61 25.78 1.68
C ALA A 94 9.30 26.59 0.56
N ALA A 95 10.45 27.19 0.86
CA ALA A 95 11.39 27.61 -0.18
C ALA A 95 11.72 26.41 -1.09
N ARG A 96 12.05 26.64 -2.38
CA ARG A 96 12.31 25.57 -3.36
C ARG A 96 13.22 24.46 -2.82
N ASP A 97 14.31 24.83 -2.14
CA ASP A 97 15.27 23.89 -1.54
C ASP A 97 14.68 23.07 -0.36
N GLY A 98 13.71 23.63 0.37
CA GLY A 98 12.96 22.93 1.41
C GLY A 98 11.98 21.91 0.83
N SER A 99 11.39 22.21 -0.33
CA SER A 99 10.51 21.29 -1.04
C SER A 99 11.26 20.07 -1.57
N GLU A 100 12.46 20.26 -2.16
CA GLU A 100 13.25 19.14 -2.68
C GLU A 100 13.74 18.24 -1.54
N ARG A 101 14.16 18.81 -0.41
CA ARG A 101 14.54 18.04 0.79
C ARG A 101 13.35 17.30 1.41
N PHE A 102 12.15 17.86 1.34
CA PHE A 102 10.94 17.19 1.78
C PHE A 102 10.67 15.94 0.94
N TRP A 103 10.63 16.10 -0.39
CA TRP A 103 10.37 14.98 -1.30
C TRP A 103 11.45 13.90 -1.24
N ALA A 104 12.72 14.29 -1.11
CA ALA A 104 13.84 13.35 -0.99
C ALA A 104 13.83 12.55 0.34
N ALA A 105 13.05 12.97 1.34
CA ALA A 105 12.94 12.25 2.61
C ALA A 105 11.93 11.07 2.54
N PHE A 106 11.17 10.93 1.46
CA PHE A 106 10.09 9.95 1.34
C PHE A 106 10.21 9.10 0.06
N ASP A 107 10.23 7.78 0.22
CA ASP A 107 10.24 6.83 -0.88
C ASP A 107 8.81 6.52 -1.36
N ILE A 108 8.16 7.51 -1.98
CA ILE A 108 6.76 7.42 -2.45
C ILE A 108 6.58 6.24 -3.41
N GLU A 109 7.56 5.97 -4.27
CA GLU A 109 7.55 4.83 -5.17
C GLU A 109 7.41 3.51 -4.42
N VAL A 110 8.17 3.31 -3.35
CA VAL A 110 8.10 2.09 -2.53
C VAL A 110 6.74 1.99 -1.86
N TRP A 111 6.16 3.09 -1.38
CA TRP A 111 4.83 3.08 -0.77
C TRP A 111 3.74 2.66 -1.76
N LEU A 112 3.83 3.15 -3.01
CA LEU A 112 2.91 2.76 -4.08
C LEU A 112 3.04 1.28 -4.42
N ARG A 113 4.27 0.82 -4.70
CA ARG A 113 4.54 -0.57 -5.09
C ARG A 113 4.25 -1.59 -3.98
N THR A 114 4.28 -1.17 -2.72
CA THR A 114 3.95 -2.01 -1.57
C THR A 114 2.49 -1.90 -1.13
N GLY A 115 1.67 -1.06 -1.76
CA GLY A 115 0.29 -0.83 -1.33
C GLY A 115 0.19 -0.35 0.11
N CYS A 116 1.05 0.62 0.48
CA CYS A 116 1.22 1.16 1.83
C CYS A 116 1.93 0.25 2.87
N CYS A 117 2.36 -0.97 2.54
CA CYS A 117 3.02 -1.85 3.53
C CYS A 117 4.33 -1.24 4.09
N ALA A 118 5.06 -0.49 3.27
CA ALA A 118 6.26 0.24 3.71
C ALA A 118 5.97 1.61 4.36
N LEU A 119 4.72 2.08 4.30
CA LEU A 119 4.29 3.37 4.84
C LEU A 119 3.70 3.21 6.24
N LEU A 120 2.73 2.31 6.39
CA LEU A 120 1.97 2.12 7.62
C LEU A 120 2.72 1.24 8.61
N ARG A 121 2.56 1.54 9.90
CA ARG A 121 3.16 0.78 11.00
C ARG A 121 2.11 0.13 11.87
N SER A 122 0.94 0.78 11.99
CA SER A 122 -0.20 0.24 12.71
C SER A 122 -0.75 -0.99 11.99
N GLU A 123 -0.70 -2.14 12.68
CA GLU A 123 -1.33 -3.39 12.22
C GLU A 123 -2.80 -3.17 11.87
N ARG A 124 -3.53 -2.38 12.70
CA ARG A 124 -4.96 -2.11 12.50
C ARG A 124 -5.22 -1.27 11.25
N ALA A 125 -4.39 -0.26 11.00
CA ALA A 125 -4.50 0.56 9.79
C ALA A 125 -4.18 -0.28 8.54
N MET A 126 -3.12 -1.09 8.61
CA MET A 126 -2.73 -1.97 7.52
C MET A 126 -3.78 -3.04 7.24
N GLN A 127 -4.43 -3.60 8.26
CA GLN A 127 -5.53 -4.54 8.10
C GLN A 127 -6.67 -3.95 7.27
N ARG A 128 -7.06 -2.70 7.54
CA ARG A 128 -8.10 -2.00 6.75
C ARG A 128 -7.69 -1.76 5.31
N VAL A 129 -6.41 -1.48 5.06
CA VAL A 129 -5.88 -1.36 3.69
C VAL A 129 -5.90 -2.72 3.01
N MET A 130 -5.38 -3.78 3.66
CA MET A 130 -5.38 -5.14 3.11
C MET A 130 -6.78 -5.63 2.77
N ASP A 131 -7.77 -5.39 3.64
CA ASP A 131 -9.18 -5.73 3.36
C ASP A 131 -9.65 -5.14 2.02
N LYS A 132 -9.21 -3.92 1.68
CA LYS A 132 -9.54 -3.26 0.41
C LYS A 132 -8.67 -3.74 -0.74
N LEU A 133 -7.38 -3.95 -0.53
CA LEU A 133 -6.48 -4.52 -1.54
C LEU A 133 -6.98 -5.90 -2.00
N CYS A 134 -7.45 -6.74 -1.07
CA CYS A 134 -8.04 -8.04 -1.37
C CYS A 134 -9.31 -7.98 -2.21
N THR A 135 -10.02 -6.84 -2.27
CA THR A 135 -11.18 -6.68 -3.16
C THR A 135 -10.78 -6.39 -4.62
N GLY A 136 -9.53 -6.02 -4.90
CA GLY A 136 -9.07 -5.66 -6.25
C GLY A 136 -9.59 -4.31 -6.77
N MET A 137 -10.46 -3.62 -6.02
CA MET A 137 -11.13 -2.41 -6.49
C MET A 137 -10.49 -1.14 -5.93
N ASN A 138 -10.32 -0.13 -6.78
CA ASN A 138 -9.84 1.21 -6.41
C ASN A 138 -8.52 1.23 -5.62
N ILE A 139 -7.63 0.28 -5.92
CA ILE A 139 -6.33 0.14 -5.27
C ILE A 139 -5.47 1.39 -5.48
N VAL A 140 -5.33 1.85 -6.72
CA VAL A 140 -4.55 3.06 -7.03
C VAL A 140 -5.09 4.31 -6.31
N PRO A 141 -6.39 4.65 -6.41
CA PRO A 141 -6.96 5.76 -5.63
C PRO A 141 -6.74 5.65 -4.12
N LEU A 142 -6.89 4.45 -3.55
CA LEU A 142 -6.74 4.26 -2.10
C LEU A 142 -5.32 4.52 -1.63
N VAL A 143 -4.34 3.86 -2.25
CA VAL A 143 -2.93 3.98 -1.88
C VAL A 143 -2.46 5.43 -2.10
N LYS A 144 -2.93 6.08 -3.17
CA LYS A 144 -2.68 7.50 -3.42
C LYS A 144 -3.23 8.39 -2.31
N ALA A 145 -4.51 8.23 -1.96
CA ALA A 145 -5.16 9.04 -0.93
C ALA A 145 -4.46 8.91 0.43
N VAL A 146 -4.07 7.69 0.81
CA VAL A 146 -3.29 7.45 2.05
C VAL A 146 -1.92 8.14 1.99
N ALA A 147 -1.21 8.06 0.85
CA ALA A 147 0.07 8.74 0.69
C ALA A 147 -0.06 10.27 0.75
N VAL A 148 -1.07 10.85 0.10
CA VAL A 148 -1.34 12.30 0.12
C VAL A 148 -1.64 12.79 1.54
N ASP A 149 -2.56 12.14 2.25
CA ASP A 149 -2.90 12.50 3.64
C ASP A 149 -1.66 12.44 4.55
N TYR A 150 -0.81 11.41 4.38
CA TYR A 150 0.41 11.27 5.15
C TYR A 150 1.38 12.40 4.87
N LEU A 151 1.62 12.72 3.60
CA LEU A 151 2.53 13.78 3.18
C LEU A 151 2.06 15.16 3.63
N GLN A 152 0.76 15.48 3.50
CA GLN A 152 0.18 16.72 4.02
C GLN A 152 0.32 16.79 5.55
N SER A 153 0.10 15.67 6.25
CA SER A 153 0.29 15.60 7.70
C SER A 153 1.76 15.73 8.11
N ALA A 154 2.68 15.29 7.25
CA ALA A 154 4.12 15.41 7.46
C ALA A 154 4.59 16.86 7.19
N GLU A 155 4.11 17.50 6.12
CA GLU A 155 4.42 18.91 5.79
C GLU A 155 4.05 19.85 6.95
N ASN A 156 2.84 19.70 7.50
CA ASN A 156 2.40 20.51 8.65
C ASN A 156 3.35 20.43 9.87
N ARG A 157 4.15 19.35 9.96
CA ARG A 157 5.18 19.14 10.99
C ARG A 157 6.59 19.50 10.49
N PHE A 158 6.80 19.50 9.18
CA PHE A 158 8.06 19.77 8.50
C PHE A 158 8.32 21.28 8.48
N GLY A 159 8.97 21.79 9.53
CA GLY A 159 9.26 23.23 9.67
C GLY A 159 9.38 23.71 11.12
N GLN A 160 8.89 22.94 12.10
CA GLN A 160 8.97 23.31 13.53
C GLN A 160 10.33 22.99 14.19
N GLY A 161 11.42 22.92 13.41
CA GLY A 161 12.75 22.58 13.88
C GLY A 161 12.94 21.08 14.03
N PHE A 162 13.86 20.53 13.24
CA PHE A 162 14.33 19.14 13.28
C PHE A 162 15.14 18.86 14.55
N LYS A 163 14.49 18.95 15.72
CA LYS A 163 15.05 18.46 16.97
C LYS A 163 14.15 17.35 17.48
N ASP A 164 14.58 16.15 17.12
CA ASP A 164 14.30 14.87 17.76
C ASP A 164 12.84 14.41 17.91
N ALA A 165 12.59 13.24 17.30
CA ALA A 165 11.55 12.26 17.65
C ALA A 165 10.07 12.68 17.47
N GLY A 166 9.49 12.44 16.27
CA GLY A 166 8.02 12.49 16.16
C GLY A 166 7.38 12.60 14.76
N VAL A 167 8.12 12.42 13.66
CA VAL A 167 7.53 12.46 12.29
C VAL A 167 6.48 11.35 12.08
N THR A 168 6.55 10.32 12.92
CA THR A 168 5.79 9.09 12.80
C THR A 168 4.41 9.33 13.40
N MET A 169 3.35 9.26 12.58
CA MET A 169 1.99 9.28 13.10
C MET A 169 1.84 8.22 14.20
N THR A 170 1.04 8.53 15.22
CA THR A 170 0.61 7.52 16.18
C THR A 170 -0.25 6.48 15.45
N GLU A 171 -0.35 5.28 16.00
CA GLU A 171 -1.16 4.21 15.39
C GLU A 171 -2.63 4.63 15.17
N ASP A 172 -3.21 5.36 16.13
CA ASP A 172 -4.56 5.94 16.00
C ASP A 172 -4.64 7.05 14.95
N GLY A 173 -3.53 7.74 14.70
CA GLY A 173 -3.40 8.70 13.61
C GLY A 173 -3.45 8.00 12.25
N GLU A 174 -2.65 6.95 12.09
CA GLU A 174 -2.63 6.15 10.86
C GLU A 174 -3.98 5.50 10.57
N LEU A 175 -4.64 4.93 11.58
CA LEU A 175 -5.96 4.33 11.42
C LEU A 175 -7.02 5.34 10.99
N ARG A 176 -7.02 6.56 11.56
CA ARG A 176 -7.94 7.62 11.15
C ARG A 176 -7.69 8.08 9.73
N MET A 177 -6.43 8.26 9.34
CA MET A 177 -6.04 8.57 7.97
C MET A 177 -6.54 7.51 6.99
N VAL A 178 -6.29 6.23 7.25
CA VAL A 178 -6.73 5.14 6.39
C VAL A 178 -8.26 5.10 6.27
N ASN A 179 -9.00 5.25 7.37
CA ASN A 179 -10.46 5.26 7.32
C ASN A 179 -10.99 6.42 6.47
N ARG A 180 -10.43 7.63 6.59
CA ARG A 180 -10.81 8.77 5.74
C ARG A 180 -10.52 8.51 4.27
N ALA A 181 -9.34 7.97 3.95
CA ALA A 181 -8.99 7.62 2.58
C ALA A 181 -9.95 6.57 1.99
N ILE A 182 -10.32 5.54 2.77
CA ILE A 182 -11.31 4.54 2.35
C ILE A 182 -12.68 5.19 2.11
N GLU A 183 -13.15 6.03 3.03
CA GLU A 183 -14.44 6.72 2.91
C GLU A 183 -14.48 7.62 1.67
N GLN A 184 -13.41 8.40 1.42
CA GLN A 184 -13.29 9.25 0.24
C GLN A 184 -13.35 8.45 -1.05
N VAL A 185 -12.56 7.38 -1.16
CA VAL A 185 -12.52 6.53 -2.37
C VAL A 185 -13.87 5.85 -2.62
N VAL A 186 -14.52 5.36 -1.55
CA VAL A 186 -15.86 4.77 -1.64
C VAL A 186 -16.87 5.83 -2.11
N TYR A 187 -16.83 7.03 -1.56
CA TYR A 187 -17.72 8.13 -1.94
C TYR A 187 -17.55 8.52 -3.42
N GLU A 188 -16.31 8.71 -3.88
CA GLU A 188 -16.02 9.01 -5.28
C GLU A 188 -16.48 7.89 -6.23
N THR A 189 -16.36 6.64 -5.80
CA THR A 189 -16.84 5.47 -6.57
C THR A 189 -18.37 5.45 -6.66
N MET A 190 -19.06 5.78 -5.56
CA MET A 190 -20.52 5.86 -5.52
C MET A 190 -21.07 7.00 -6.39
N GLN A 191 -20.37 8.15 -6.44
CA GLN A 191 -20.75 9.26 -7.32
C GLN A 191 -20.54 8.96 -8.81
N LYS A 192 -19.58 8.10 -9.15
CA LYS A 192 -19.29 7.70 -10.54
C LYS A 192 -20.20 6.59 -11.08
N LYS A 193 -21.12 6.02 -10.28
CA LYS A 193 -22.15 5.11 -10.83
C LYS A 193 -23.06 5.90 -11.80
N PRO A 194 -23.24 5.46 -13.06
CA PRO A 194 -24.16 6.14 -13.97
C PRO A 194 -25.58 6.06 -13.41
N ALA A 195 -26.23 7.21 -13.31
CA ALA A 195 -27.65 7.31 -13.09
C ALA A 195 -28.40 6.62 -14.25
N ARG A 196 -29.35 5.75 -13.89
CA ARG A 196 -30.48 5.25 -14.69
C ARG A 196 -30.14 4.27 -15.82
N ILE A 197 -30.37 2.99 -15.53
CA ILE A 197 -31.04 2.11 -16.50
C ILE A 197 -32.39 2.78 -16.78
N SER A 198 -32.51 3.37 -17.97
CA SER A 198 -33.77 3.91 -18.47
C SER A 198 -34.75 2.75 -18.60
N ASP A 199 -35.85 2.81 -17.87
CA ASP A 199 -37.07 2.05 -18.12
C ASP A 199 -37.65 2.43 -19.50
N THR A 200 -37.05 1.95 -20.58
CA THR A 200 -37.78 1.80 -21.85
C THR A 200 -38.49 0.47 -21.82
N ARG A 201 -39.57 0.43 -21.03
CA ARG A 201 -40.66 -0.52 -21.20
C ARG A 201 -41.33 -0.19 -22.53
N SER A 202 -40.80 -0.75 -23.61
CA SER A 202 -41.41 -0.71 -24.94
C SER A 202 -42.80 -1.31 -24.83
N ARG A 203 -43.80 -0.44 -24.73
CA ARG A 203 -45.21 -0.80 -24.74
C ARG A 203 -45.54 -1.23 -26.16
N SER A 204 -45.42 -2.52 -26.43
CA SER A 204 -45.90 -3.14 -27.67
C SER A 204 -47.43 -3.08 -27.69
N THR A 205 -47.98 -2.00 -28.26
CA THR A 205 -49.34 -2.01 -28.77
C THR A 205 -49.31 -2.55 -30.18
N ILE A 206 -49.76 -3.79 -30.30
CA ILE A 206 -50.20 -4.46 -31.51
C ILE A 206 -51.39 -3.64 -32.07
N SER A 207 -51.28 -3.25 -33.33
CA SER A 207 -52.40 -2.92 -34.23
C SER A 207 -52.04 -3.39 -35.63
#